data_AF-A0A182LS75-F1
#
_entry.id   AF-A0A182LS75-F1
#
_cell.length_a   1.000
_cell.length_b   1.000
_cell.length_c   1.000
_cell.angle_alpha   90.00
_cell.angle_beta   90.00
_cell.angle_gamma   90.00
#
_symmetry.space_group_name_H-M   'P 1'
#
loop_
_entity.id
_entity.type
_entity.pdbx_description
1 polymer ?
#
loop_
_entity_poly.entity_id
_entity_poly.type
_entity_poly.pdbx_seq_one_letter_code
_entity_poly.pdbx_strand_id
1 'polypeptide(L)'
;MLKFVQSILQNLDDHAIQSDHVANNEAYEMLVENRTEFVIRAEQCVEESQQKIYELPANPDRFYICFERFNPDVHGLALQSMKENKGSEMTTPPSSGLSWVRKGVYQPLSK
;
A
#
# COMPACT_ATOMS: atom_id res chain seq x y z
N MET A 1 7.74 2.34 8.10
CA MET A 1 8.15 2.65 6.71
C MET A 1 6.98 3.06 5.83
N LEU A 2 5.96 2.23 5.60
CA LEU A 2 4.82 2.60 4.71
C LEU A 2 4.09 3.89 5.12
N LYS A 3 3.81 4.08 6.41
CA LYS A 3 3.21 5.33 6.94
C LYS A 3 4.07 6.57 6.69
N PHE A 4 5.40 6.40 6.68
CA PHE A 4 6.33 7.50 6.43
C PHE A 4 6.31 7.91 4.96
N VAL A 5 6.34 6.94 4.04
CA VAL A 5 6.20 7.20 2.60
C VAL A 5 4.87 7.89 2.31
N GLN A 6 3.77 7.39 2.88
CA GLN A 6 2.46 8.01 2.77
C GLN A 6 2.48 9.47 3.26
N SER A 7 3.07 9.73 4.42
CA SER A 7 3.16 11.08 4.99
C SER A 7 3.89 12.05 4.07
N ILE A 8 4.99 11.61 3.44
CA ILE A 8 5.75 12.43 2.49
C ILE A 8 4.89 12.76 1.28
N LEU A 9 4.24 11.76 0.67
CA LEU A 9 3.44 11.94 -0.54
C LEU A 9 2.18 12.78 -0.30
N GLN A 10 1.62 12.75 0.91
CA GLN A 10 0.44 13.55 1.27
C GLN A 10 0.78 15.01 1.53
N ASN A 11 1.95 15.30 2.09
CA ASN A 11 2.35 16.64 2.50
C ASN A 11 3.66 17.03 1.81
N LEU A 12 3.67 16.94 0.48
CA LEU A 12 4.87 17.18 -0.31
C LEU A 12 5.42 18.62 -0.09
N ASP A 13 4.51 19.57 0.16
CA ASP A 13 4.82 20.99 0.36
C ASP A 13 5.39 21.30 1.75
N ASP A 14 5.10 20.46 2.75
CA ASP A 14 5.61 20.64 4.12
C ASP A 14 7.09 20.25 4.23
N HIS A 15 7.62 19.60 3.20
CA HIS A 15 8.99 19.13 3.15
C HIS A 15 9.77 19.99 2.15
N ALA A 16 10.75 20.74 2.65
CA ALA A 16 11.68 21.46 1.79
C ALA A 16 12.57 20.44 1.05
N ILE A 17 12.18 20.09 -0.18
CA ILE A 17 12.97 19.22 -1.06
C ILE A 17 14.15 20.05 -1.58
N GLN A 18 15.37 19.66 -1.19
CA GLN A 18 16.60 20.29 -1.68
C GLN A 18 17.01 19.69 -3.02
N SER A 19 17.29 20.56 -4.00
CA SER A 19 17.69 20.20 -5.37
C SER A 19 18.86 19.23 -5.43
N ASP A 20 19.84 19.38 -4.53
CA ASP A 20 21.13 18.69 -4.60
C ASP A 20 21.05 17.19 -4.27
N HIS A 21 19.87 16.73 -3.83
CA HIS A 21 19.62 15.36 -3.41
C HIS A 21 18.43 14.71 -4.13
N VAL A 22 17.92 15.31 -5.21
CA VAL A 22 16.77 14.74 -5.94
C VAL A 22 17.25 13.77 -7.02
N ALA A 23 16.70 12.56 -6.99
CA ALA A 23 17.01 11.53 -7.99
C ALA A 23 16.36 11.79 -9.37
N ASN A 24 15.28 12.57 -9.40
CA ASN A 24 14.52 12.93 -10.60
C ASN A 24 14.40 14.45 -10.70
N ASN A 25 15.31 15.06 -11.46
CA ASN A 25 15.33 16.52 -11.67
C ASN A 25 14.12 17.02 -12.45
N GLU A 26 13.63 16.25 -13.43
CA GLU A 26 12.45 16.62 -14.23
C GLU A 26 11.20 16.78 -13.34
N ALA A 27 10.98 15.82 -12.43
CA ALA A 27 9.87 15.90 -11.48
C ALA A 27 10.03 17.06 -10.50
N TYR A 28 11.27 17.40 -10.11
CA TYR A 28 11.56 18.54 -9.23
C TYR A 28 11.29 19.88 -9.92
N GLU A 29 11.77 20.03 -11.16
CA GLU A 29 11.52 21.21 -12.00
C GLU A 29 10.01 21.43 -12.18
N MET A 30 9.26 20.38 -12.53
CA MET A 30 7.79 20.47 -12.59
C MET A 30 7.18 20.87 -11.24
N LEU A 31 7.66 20.33 -10.12
CA LEU A 31 7.14 20.67 -8.80
C LEU A 31 7.33 22.15 -8.45
N VAL A 32 8.50 22.71 -8.78
CA VAL A 32 8.88 24.09 -8.44
C VAL A 32 8.32 25.11 -9.43
N GLU A 33 8.39 24.82 -10.73
CA GLU A 33 8.08 25.76 -11.80
C GLU A 33 6.66 25.63 -12.35
N ASN A 34 6.10 24.41 -12.38
CA ASN A 34 4.80 24.14 -12.97
C ASN A 34 4.00 23.08 -12.21
N ARG A 35 3.52 23.46 -11.02
CA ARG A 35 2.80 22.56 -10.12
C ARG A 35 1.60 21.86 -10.76
N THR A 36 0.91 22.52 -11.70
CA THR A 36 -0.22 21.92 -12.42
C THR A 36 0.20 20.73 -13.25
N GLU A 37 1.30 20.85 -13.99
CA GLU A 37 1.85 19.77 -14.81
C GLU A 37 2.35 18.62 -13.94
N PHE A 38 2.99 18.92 -12.81
CA PHE A 38 3.39 17.92 -11.83
C PHE A 38 2.19 17.07 -11.36
N VAL A 39 1.06 17.71 -11.02
CA VAL A 39 -0.16 17.01 -10.58
C VAL A 39 -0.72 16.13 -11.70
N ILE A 40 -0.83 16.65 -12.93
CA ILE A 40 -1.30 15.87 -14.08
C ILE A 40 -0.43 14.64 -14.29
N ARG A 41 0.90 14.80 -14.22
CA ARG A 41 1.83 13.68 -14.38
C ARG A 41 1.71 12.67 -13.24
N ALA A 42 1.52 13.13 -12.01
CA ALA A 42 1.30 12.25 -10.86
C ALA A 42 0.01 11.43 -11.01
N GLU A 43 -1.08 12.02 -11.48
CA GLU A 43 -2.34 11.33 -11.75
C GLU A 43 -2.15 10.25 -12.84
N GLN A 44 -1.47 10.58 -13.93
CA GLN A 44 -1.13 9.60 -14.96
C GLN A 44 -0.32 8.42 -14.42
N CYS A 45 0.68 8.67 -13.57
CA CYS A 45 1.45 7.61 -12.91
C CYS A 45 0.57 6.69 -12.07
N VAL A 46 -0.43 7.24 -11.37
CA VAL A 46 -1.41 6.45 -10.60
C VAL A 46 -2.25 5.59 -11.55
N GLU A 47 -2.80 6.16 -12.62
CA GLU A 47 -3.59 5.42 -13.60
C GLU A 47 -2.80 4.28 -14.25
N GLU A 48 -1.57 4.56 -14.71
CA GLU A 48 -0.67 3.55 -15.27
C GLU A 48 -0.37 2.43 -14.26
N SER A 49 -0.17 2.77 -12.99
CA SER A 49 0.09 1.77 -11.94
C SER A 49 -1.10 0.84 -11.70
N GLN A 50 -2.33 1.37 -11.77
CA GLN A 50 -3.56 0.60 -11.60
C GLN A 50 -3.80 -0.34 -12.78
N GLN A 51 -3.49 0.09 -14.00
CA GLN A 51 -3.61 -0.74 -15.20
C GLN A 51 -2.66 -1.95 -15.17
N LYS A 52 -1.45 -1.74 -14.60
CA LYS A 52 -0.39 -2.75 -14.55
C LYS A 52 -0.38 -3.59 -13.27
N ILE A 53 -1.41 -3.47 -12.41
CA ILE A 53 -1.44 -4.13 -11.09
C ILE A 53 -1.32 -5.67 -11.16
N TYR A 54 -1.76 -6.27 -12.27
CA TYR A 54 -1.70 -7.72 -12.50
C TYR A 54 -0.51 -8.15 -13.36
N GLU A 55 0.36 -7.21 -13.76
CA GLU A 55 1.54 -7.53 -14.54
C GLU A 55 2.63 -8.11 -13.61
N LEU A 56 3.33 -9.12 -14.13
CA LEU A 56 4.49 -9.67 -13.45
C LEU A 56 5.68 -8.71 -13.59
N PRO A 57 6.60 -8.70 -12.61
CA PRO A 57 7.77 -7.84 -12.69
C PRO A 57 8.62 -8.23 -13.90
N ALA A 58 9.19 -7.23 -14.58
CA ALA A 58 10.05 -7.46 -15.75
C ALA A 58 11.28 -8.34 -15.44
N ASN A 59 11.76 -8.28 -14.20
CA ASN A 59 12.83 -9.14 -13.70
C ASN A 59 12.27 -10.07 -12.61
N PRO A 60 12.69 -11.36 -12.58
CA PRO A 60 12.26 -12.28 -11.53
C PRO A 60 12.72 -11.80 -10.15
N ASP A 61 11.79 -11.27 -9.37
CA ASP A 61 12.00 -10.88 -7.98
C ASP A 61 11.06 -11.68 -7.08
N ARG A 62 11.66 -12.50 -6.20
CA ARG A 62 10.96 -13.35 -5.24
C ARG A 62 10.23 -12.57 -4.14
N PHE A 63 10.56 -11.30 -3.94
CA PHE A 63 9.95 -10.44 -2.94
C PHE A 63 8.94 -9.46 -3.54
N TYR A 64 8.72 -9.51 -4.85
CA TYR A 64 7.74 -8.66 -5.51
C TYR A 64 6.32 -9.03 -5.09
N ILE A 65 5.53 -8.01 -4.77
CA ILE A 65 4.12 -8.19 -4.42
C ILE A 65 3.34 -8.31 -5.73
N CYS A 66 2.84 -9.51 -6.03
CA CYS A 66 1.96 -9.74 -7.16
C CYS A 66 0.50 -9.70 -6.71
N PHE A 67 -0.37 -9.17 -7.58
CA PHE A 67 -1.81 -9.30 -7.41
C PHE A 67 -2.35 -10.26 -8.46
N GLU A 68 -3.34 -11.05 -8.08
CA GLU A 68 -4.08 -11.91 -8.99
C GLU A 68 -5.52 -11.42 -9.11
N ARG A 69 -6.12 -11.66 -10.28
CA ARG A 69 -7.55 -11.39 -10.46
C ARG A 69 -8.36 -12.30 -9.56
N PHE A 70 -9.56 -11.84 -9.21
CA PHE A 70 -10.47 -12.65 -8.42
C PHE A 70 -10.81 -13.94 -9.17
N ASN A 71 -10.48 -15.09 -8.56
CA ASN A 71 -10.87 -16.40 -9.02
C ASN A 71 -12.04 -16.92 -8.17
N PRO A 72 -13.25 -17.08 -8.72
CA PRO A 72 -14.40 -17.58 -7.98
C PRO A 72 -14.20 -18.95 -7.34
N ASP A 73 -13.44 -19.84 -7.98
CA ASP A 73 -13.23 -21.21 -7.50
C ASP A 73 -12.31 -21.24 -6.28
N VAL A 74 -11.37 -20.29 -6.19
CA VAL A 74 -10.41 -20.19 -5.08
C VAL A 74 -10.91 -19.23 -4.00
N HIS A 75 -11.42 -18.06 -4.39
CA HIS A 75 -11.75 -16.96 -3.49
C HIS A 75 -13.24 -16.89 -3.12
N GLY A 76 -14.12 -17.57 -3.87
CA GLY A 76 -15.57 -17.47 -3.71
C GLY A 76 -16.08 -17.88 -2.34
N LEU A 77 -15.56 -18.98 -1.79
CA LEU A 77 -15.92 -19.47 -0.46
C LEU A 77 -15.57 -18.45 0.64
N ALA A 78 -14.37 -17.85 0.56
CA ALA A 78 -13.94 -16.82 1.50
C ALA A 78 -14.83 -15.57 1.39
N LEU A 79 -15.14 -15.13 0.17
CA LEU A 79 -16.02 -13.99 -0.07
C LEU A 79 -17.44 -14.24 0.48
N GLN A 80 -17.99 -15.44 0.31
CA GLN A 80 -19.29 -15.82 0.88
C GLN A 80 -19.26 -15.82 2.41
N SER A 81 -18.24 -16.42 3.01
CA SER A 81 -18.05 -16.42 4.47
C SER A 81 -17.99 -15.01 5.06
N MET A 82 -17.27 -14.08 4.41
CA MET A 82 -17.19 -12.68 4.84
C MET A 82 -18.54 -11.97 4.76
N LYS A 83 -19.33 -12.23 3.70
CA LYS A 83 -20.66 -11.63 3.51
C LYS A 83 -21.68 -12.15 4.51
N GLU A 84 -21.60 -13.43 4.87
CA GLU A 84 -22.56 -14.05 5.79
C GLU A 84 -22.42 -13.54 7.24
N ASN A 85 -21.32 -12.85 7.59
CA ASN A 85 -21.07 -12.30 8.92
C ASN A 85 -21.41 -13.29 10.06
N LYS A 86 -21.25 -14.59 9.77
CA LYS A 86 -21.28 -15.63 10.79
C LYS A 86 -20.06 -15.36 11.62
N GLY A 87 -20.27 -14.70 12.76
CA GLY A 87 -19.24 -14.49 13.76
C GLY A 87 -18.51 -15.81 13.89
N SER A 88 -17.23 -15.80 13.54
CA SER A 88 -16.35 -16.90 13.87
C SER A 88 -16.62 -17.17 15.34
N GLU A 89 -17.24 -18.30 15.66
CA GLU A 89 -17.12 -18.86 16.99
C GLU A 89 -15.62 -19.06 17.14
N MET A 90 -15.03 -18.08 17.82
CA MET A 90 -13.62 -18.00 18.06
C MET A 90 -13.32 -19.10 19.07
N THR A 91 -13.28 -20.34 18.59
CA THR A 91 -12.52 -21.37 19.27
C THR A 91 -11.10 -20.83 19.27
N THR A 92 -10.68 -20.45 20.47
CA THR A 92 -9.38 -19.84 20.77
C THR A 92 -8.30 -20.40 19.84
N PRO A 93 -7.66 -19.59 18.99
CA PRO A 93 -6.51 -20.09 18.24
C PRO A 93 -5.44 -20.52 19.25
N PRO A 94 -4.70 -21.61 19.01
CA PRO A 94 -3.59 -21.98 19.87
C PRO A 94 -2.66 -20.78 19.98
N SER A 95 -2.23 -20.52 21.20
CA SER A 95 -1.35 -19.43 21.63
C SER A 95 0.06 -19.54 21.02
N SER A 96 0.18 -19.57 19.70
CA SER A 96 1.44 -19.35 18.98
C SER A 96 1.32 -18.02 18.25
N GLY A 97 1.89 -17.01 18.88
CA GLY A 97 1.60 -15.61 18.64
C GLY A 97 1.86 -15.12 17.21
N LEU A 98 0.81 -14.59 16.59
CA LEU A 98 0.87 -13.57 15.55
C LEU A 98 -0.38 -12.68 15.63
N SER A 99 -0.52 -11.90 16.70
CA SER A 99 -1.35 -10.69 16.65
C SER A 99 -0.73 -9.61 17.52
N TRP A 100 -0.02 -8.67 16.89
CA TRP A 100 0.42 -7.47 17.59
C TRP A 100 -0.79 -6.55 17.70
N VAL A 101 -1.34 -6.50 18.92
CA VAL A 101 -2.36 -5.56 19.41
C VAL A 101 -3.82 -5.96 19.10
N ARG A 102 -4.64 -6.08 20.16
CA ARG A 102 -6.10 -6.22 20.06
C ARG A 102 -6.72 -4.89 19.65
N LYS A 103 -7.76 -4.93 18.80
CA LYS A 103 -8.49 -3.73 18.36
C LYS A 103 -9.03 -2.96 19.57
N GLY A 104 -8.55 -1.73 19.77
CA GLY A 104 -9.02 -0.83 20.82
C GLY A 104 -8.10 -0.66 22.04
N VAL A 105 -6.96 -1.35 22.12
CA VAL A 105 -6.03 -1.16 23.25
C VAL A 105 -4.58 -1.16 22.76
N TYR A 106 -3.89 -0.02 22.85
CA TYR A 106 -2.48 0.16 22.44
C TYR A 106 -1.48 -0.34 23.49
N GLN A 107 -1.64 -1.56 23.99
CA GLN A 107 -0.70 -2.13 24.95
C GLN A 107 -0.02 -3.36 24.34
N PRO A 108 1.32 -3.36 24.20
CA PRO A 108 2.03 -4.57 23.84
C PRO A 108 1.92 -5.57 25.00
N LEU A 109 1.75 -6.86 24.66
CA LEU A 109 1.84 -7.94 25.65
C LEU A 109 3.32 -8.10 26.04
N SER A 110 3.78 -7.35 27.03
CA SER A 110 5.05 -7.63 27.68
C SER A 110 4.92 -8.89 28.55
N LYS A 111 6.05 -9.60 28.70
CA LYS A 111 6.19 -10.88 29.42
C LYS A 111 5.67 -10.86 30.85
#